data_AF-A0A1Q4ZUT6-F1
#
_entry.id   AF-A0A1Q4ZUT6-F1
#
_cell.length_a   1.000
_cell.length_b   1.000
_cell.length_c   1.000
_cell.angle_alpha   90.00
_cell.angle_beta   90.00
_cell.angle_gamma   90.00
#
_symmetry.space_group_name_H-M   'P 1'
#
loop_
_entity.id
_entity.type
_entity.pdbx_description
1 polymer ?
#
loop_
_entity_poly.entity_id
_entity_poly.type
_entity_poly.pdbx_seq_one_letter_code
_entity_poly.pdbx_strand_id
1 'polypeptide(L)'
;MVDEAVRAAWDIYRVLEKRTPAEERQQAQQRVEDVTDTVGREEVSRGTVFLVGVLTGYLIAEAPGGGEQLDPLNDLIPAVIRRLPSFEMADPEQVPMVTGVLMAAAMGMDTVAWRDRFGMIPPEEAMVHGFVLWLLADLFDSLVDRPGTIDELMRETFESMDTSES
;
A
#
# COMPACT_ATOMS: atom_id res chain seq x y z
N MET A 1 8.87 2.86 15.80
CA MET A 1 7.91 1.74 15.86
C MET A 1 6.84 1.87 14.77
N VAL A 2 5.79 2.69 14.93
CA VAL A 2 4.72 2.83 13.91
C VAL A 2 5.26 3.39 12.60
N ASP A 3 6.12 4.42 12.68
CA ASP A 3 6.77 5.01 11.49
C ASP A 3 7.68 4.00 10.76
N GLU A 4 8.49 3.23 11.49
CA GLU A 4 9.36 2.19 10.91
C GLU A 4 8.55 1.08 10.24
N ALA A 5 7.42 0.66 10.83
CA ALA A 5 6.53 -0.34 10.24
C ALA A 5 5.89 0.17 8.94
N VAL A 6 5.50 1.44 8.89
CA VAL A 6 4.97 2.09 7.67
C VAL A 6 6.04 2.21 6.59
N ARG A 7 7.27 2.59 6.95
CA ARG A 7 8.40 2.62 5.99
C ARG A 7 8.73 1.23 5.44
N ALA A 8 8.75 0.20 6.30
CA ALA A 8 8.94 -1.18 5.86
C ALA A 8 7.79 -1.64 4.95
N ALA A 9 6.54 -1.29 5.27
CA ALA A 9 5.41 -1.56 4.40
C ALA A 9 5.55 -0.87 3.03
N TRP A 10 6.09 0.35 2.96
CA TRP A 10 6.41 1.01 1.69
C TRP A 10 7.53 0.31 0.92
N ASP A 11 8.55 -0.23 1.61
CA ASP A 11 9.62 -1.00 0.95
C ASP A 11 9.09 -2.30 0.29
N ILE A 12 7.97 -2.88 0.76
CA ILE A 12 7.30 -4.01 0.08
C ILE A 12 6.87 -3.61 -1.34
N TYR A 13 6.37 -2.38 -1.54
CA TYR A 13 6.07 -1.87 -2.88
C TYR A 13 7.31 -1.88 -3.77
N ARG A 14 8.45 -1.41 -3.27
CA ARG A 14 9.71 -1.35 -4.03
C ARG A 14 10.22 -2.73 -4.43
N VAL A 15 10.04 -3.73 -3.58
CA VAL A 15 10.40 -5.14 -3.88
C VAL A 15 9.57 -5.67 -5.05
N LEU A 16 8.28 -5.32 -5.12
CA LEU A 16 7.37 -5.75 -6.19
C LEU A 16 7.54 -4.96 -7.50
N GLU A 17 8.00 -3.71 -7.41
CA GLU A 17 8.19 -2.84 -8.56
C GLU A 17 9.34 -3.30 -9.46
N LYS A 18 9.01 -3.77 -10.67
CA LYS A 18 9.98 -4.33 -11.61
C LYS A 18 10.95 -3.29 -12.17
N ARG A 19 10.57 -2.01 -12.15
CA ARG A 19 11.43 -0.89 -12.56
C ARG A 19 12.52 -0.58 -11.52
N THR A 20 12.34 -1.00 -10.27
CA THR A 20 13.34 -0.83 -9.22
C THR A 20 14.59 -1.67 -9.54
N PRO A 21 15.80 -1.07 -9.53
CA PRO A 21 17.05 -1.78 -9.73
C PRO A 21 17.20 -2.98 -8.79
N ALA A 22 17.84 -4.06 -9.26
CA ALA A 22 17.93 -5.31 -8.48
C ALA A 22 18.63 -5.12 -7.13
N GLU A 23 19.67 -4.29 -7.07
CA GLU A 23 20.38 -3.97 -5.83
C GLU A 23 19.47 -3.22 -4.85
N GLU A 24 18.69 -2.25 -5.33
CA GLU A 24 17.73 -1.51 -4.50
C GLU A 24 16.60 -2.41 -4.00
N ARG A 25 16.12 -3.35 -4.83
CA ARG A 25 15.14 -4.36 -4.39
C ARG A 25 15.69 -5.26 -3.31
N GLN A 26 16.94 -5.69 -3.42
CA GLN A 26 17.59 -6.51 -2.40
C GLN A 26 17.75 -5.72 -1.09
N GLN A 27 18.14 -4.46 -1.16
CA GLN A 27 18.23 -3.60 0.02
C GLN A 27 16.86 -3.35 0.66
N ALA A 28 15.82 -3.11 -0.15
CA ALA A 28 14.45 -2.97 0.34
C ALA A 28 13.97 -4.25 1.03
N GLN A 29 14.25 -5.42 0.43
CA GLN A 29 13.94 -6.70 1.06
C GLN A 29 14.65 -6.87 2.41
N GLN A 30 15.95 -6.55 2.49
CA GLN A 30 16.69 -6.62 3.75
C GLN A 30 16.09 -5.70 4.82
N ARG A 31 15.72 -4.46 4.46
CA ARG A 31 15.08 -3.52 5.41
C ARG A 31 13.74 -4.05 5.91
N VAL A 32 12.93 -4.65 5.03
CA VAL A 32 11.66 -5.28 5.43
C VAL A 32 11.91 -6.42 6.42
N GLU A 33 12.90 -7.27 6.16
CA GLU A 33 13.26 -8.38 7.06
C GLU A 33 13.73 -7.87 8.42
N ASP A 34 14.68 -6.92 8.44
CA ASP A 34 15.24 -6.35 9.68
C ASP A 34 14.16 -5.69 10.56
N VAL A 35 13.25 -4.92 9.94
CA VAL A 35 12.14 -4.26 10.66
C VAL A 35 11.12 -5.30 11.11
N THR A 36 10.83 -6.31 10.29
CA THR A 36 9.90 -7.39 10.67
C THR A 36 10.41 -8.15 11.89
N ASP A 37 11.71 -8.39 11.99
CA ASP A 37 12.33 -9.08 13.13
C ASP A 37 12.29 -8.24 14.41
N THR A 38 12.33 -6.91 14.29
CA THR A 38 12.37 -5.97 15.42
C THR A 38 10.99 -5.55 15.90
N VAL A 39 10.11 -5.15 14.97
CA VAL A 39 8.80 -4.54 15.23
C VAL A 39 7.67 -5.57 15.12
N GLY A 40 7.91 -6.69 14.44
CA GLY A 40 6.96 -7.78 14.25
C GLY A 40 6.18 -7.67 12.94
N ARG A 41 5.91 -8.83 12.33
CA ARG A 41 5.15 -8.97 11.08
C ARG A 41 3.76 -8.32 11.14
N GLU A 42 3.10 -8.40 12.29
CA GLU A 42 1.76 -7.86 12.47
C GLU A 42 1.74 -6.33 12.26
N GLU A 43 2.67 -5.61 12.87
CA GLU A 43 2.76 -4.16 12.72
C GLU A 43 3.13 -3.74 11.30
N VAL A 44 4.04 -4.46 10.63
CA VAL A 44 4.33 -4.21 9.20
C VAL A 44 3.09 -4.44 8.34
N SER A 45 2.31 -5.48 8.62
CA SER A 45 1.06 -5.77 7.90
C SER A 45 0.00 -4.70 8.13
N ARG A 46 -0.11 -4.18 9.36
CA ARG A 46 -0.98 -3.03 9.70
C ARG A 46 -0.51 -1.75 9.01
N GLY A 47 0.80 -1.54 8.91
CA GLY A 47 1.42 -0.47 8.11
C GLY A 47 1.02 -0.53 6.64
N THR A 48 0.98 -1.73 6.04
CA THR A 48 0.51 -1.92 4.67
C THR A 48 -0.97 -1.56 4.52
N VAL A 49 -1.83 -1.99 5.45
CA VAL A 49 -3.27 -1.64 5.45
C VAL A 49 -3.49 -0.13 5.60
N PHE A 50 -2.68 0.52 6.45
CA PHE A 50 -2.67 1.97 6.59
C PHE A 50 -2.35 2.65 5.26
N LEU A 51 -1.25 2.24 4.60
CA LEU A 51 -0.84 2.82 3.31
C LEU A 51 -1.85 2.57 2.18
N VAL A 52 -2.48 1.40 2.14
CA VAL A 52 -3.61 1.13 1.22
C VAL A 52 -4.72 2.15 1.45
N GLY A 53 -5.05 2.43 2.72
CA GLY A 53 -6.04 3.44 3.09
C GLY A 53 -5.66 4.85 2.63
N VAL A 54 -4.41 5.25 2.89
CA VAL A 54 -3.86 6.56 2.49
C VAL A 54 -3.92 6.74 0.97
N LEU A 55 -3.37 5.79 0.20
CA LEU A 55 -3.35 5.91 -1.27
C LEU A 55 -4.75 5.87 -1.87
N THR A 56 -5.63 5.02 -1.34
CA THR A 56 -7.03 4.98 -1.78
C THR A 56 -7.72 6.30 -1.50
N GLY A 57 -7.57 6.85 -0.30
CA GLY A 57 -8.12 8.15 0.07
C GLY A 57 -7.59 9.27 -0.82
N TYR A 58 -6.29 9.26 -1.13
CA TYR A 58 -5.66 10.24 -2.00
C TYR A 58 -6.23 10.17 -3.42
N LEU A 59 -6.28 8.98 -4.02
CA LEU A 59 -6.81 8.74 -5.37
C LEU A 59 -8.29 9.15 -5.53
N ILE A 60 -9.07 9.06 -4.44
CA ILE A 60 -10.47 9.47 -4.42
C ILE A 60 -10.60 10.98 -4.18
N ALA A 61 -9.88 11.55 -3.22
CA ALA A 61 -10.04 12.94 -2.80
C ALA A 61 -9.41 13.94 -3.78
N GLU A 62 -8.26 13.59 -4.35
CA GLU A 62 -7.50 14.42 -5.27
C GLU A 62 -7.26 13.63 -6.55
N ALA A 63 -7.84 14.06 -7.67
CA ALA A 63 -7.55 13.45 -8.96
C ALA A 63 -6.08 13.75 -9.32
N PRO A 64 -5.15 12.78 -9.22
CA PRO A 64 -3.75 13.04 -9.54
C PRO A 64 -3.67 13.42 -11.02
N GLY A 65 -2.91 14.47 -11.35
CA GLY A 65 -2.81 14.96 -12.72
C GLY A 65 -3.98 15.83 -13.20
N GLY A 66 -4.94 16.19 -12.32
CA GLY A 66 -6.04 17.12 -12.64
C GLY A 66 -7.14 16.52 -13.51
N GLY A 67 -7.21 15.19 -13.59
CA GLY A 67 -8.24 14.44 -14.31
C GLY A 67 -9.61 14.40 -13.60
N GLU A 68 -10.52 13.58 -14.12
CA GLU A 68 -11.80 13.33 -13.46
C GLU A 68 -11.58 12.53 -12.17
N GLN A 69 -12.32 12.90 -11.12
CA GLN A 69 -12.24 12.24 -9.83
C GLN A 69 -12.71 10.79 -9.97
N LEU A 70 -11.92 9.83 -9.48
CA LEU A 70 -12.27 8.41 -9.56
C LEU A 70 -13.46 8.11 -8.65
N ASP A 71 -14.51 7.48 -9.19
CA ASP A 71 -15.56 6.92 -8.35
C ASP A 71 -15.01 5.66 -7.66
N PRO A 72 -14.96 5.63 -6.31
CA PRO A 72 -14.38 4.50 -5.61
C PRO A 72 -15.11 3.17 -5.87
N LEU A 73 -16.44 3.22 -5.99
CA LEU A 73 -17.29 2.04 -6.07
C LEU A 73 -17.45 1.53 -7.50
N ASN A 74 -17.47 2.45 -8.47
CA ASN A 74 -17.68 2.11 -9.87
C ASN A 74 -16.38 1.91 -10.64
N ASP A 75 -15.31 2.62 -10.26
CA ASP A 75 -14.06 2.64 -11.01
C ASP A 75 -12.91 1.97 -10.24
N LEU A 76 -12.50 2.56 -9.11
CA LEU A 76 -11.25 2.19 -8.42
C LEU A 76 -11.28 0.77 -7.87
N ILE A 77 -12.24 0.45 -7.00
CA ILE A 77 -12.31 -0.88 -6.36
C ILE A 77 -12.50 -1.97 -7.42
N PRO A 78 -13.46 -1.87 -8.36
CA PRO A 78 -13.58 -2.88 -9.42
C PRO A 78 -12.32 -3.05 -10.26
N ALA A 79 -11.59 -1.98 -10.57
CA ALA A 79 -10.35 -2.05 -11.32
C ALA A 79 -9.25 -2.81 -10.56
N VAL A 80 -9.07 -2.53 -9.26
CA VAL A 80 -8.12 -3.24 -8.41
C VAL A 80 -8.48 -4.72 -8.30
N ILE A 81 -9.75 -5.04 -8.00
CA ILE A 81 -10.20 -6.44 -7.84
C ILE A 81 -10.04 -7.24 -9.14
N ARG A 82 -10.31 -6.64 -10.31
CA ARG A 82 -10.07 -7.30 -11.61
C ARG A 82 -8.60 -7.62 -11.88
N ARG A 83 -7.67 -6.90 -11.25
CA ARG A 83 -6.23 -7.14 -11.38
C ARG A 83 -5.70 -8.16 -10.37
N LEU A 84 -6.36 -8.39 -9.24
CA LEU A 84 -5.91 -9.37 -8.23
C LEU A 84 -5.63 -10.77 -8.81
N PRO A 85 -6.46 -11.37 -9.70
CA PRO A 85 -6.18 -12.69 -10.25
C PRO A 85 -4.92 -12.78 -11.12
N SER A 86 -4.35 -11.65 -11.55
CA SER A 86 -3.07 -11.64 -12.29
C SER A 86 -1.86 -11.90 -11.40
N PHE A 87 -2.04 -11.85 -10.08
CA PHE A 87 -1.01 -12.21 -9.11
C PHE A 87 -1.14 -13.69 -8.78
N GLU A 88 -0.20 -14.51 -9.26
CA GLU A 88 -0.24 -15.98 -9.12
C GLU A 88 -0.33 -16.45 -7.66
N MET A 89 0.14 -15.65 -6.71
CA MET A 89 0.11 -15.93 -5.27
C MET A 89 -1.11 -15.35 -4.55
N ALA A 90 -2.03 -14.68 -5.25
CA ALA A 90 -3.25 -14.17 -4.63
C ALA A 90 -4.21 -15.33 -4.35
N ASP A 91 -4.36 -15.66 -3.07
CA ASP A 91 -5.41 -16.55 -2.61
C ASP A 91 -6.79 -15.86 -2.72
N PRO A 92 -7.73 -16.40 -3.51
CA PRO A 92 -9.07 -15.85 -3.66
C PRO A 92 -9.83 -15.66 -2.34
N GLU A 93 -9.51 -16.45 -1.31
CA GLU A 93 -10.15 -16.33 0.01
C GLU A 93 -9.83 -15.01 0.72
N GLN A 94 -8.75 -14.32 0.31
CA GLN A 94 -8.35 -13.03 0.88
C GLN A 94 -8.99 -11.82 0.19
N VAL A 95 -9.63 -12.02 -0.97
CA VAL A 95 -10.29 -10.95 -1.73
C VAL A 95 -11.33 -10.17 -0.91
N PRO A 96 -12.18 -10.81 -0.08
CA PRO A 96 -13.13 -10.07 0.76
C PRO A 96 -12.47 -9.11 1.75
N MET A 97 -11.33 -9.48 2.33
CA MET A 97 -10.62 -8.65 3.32
C MET A 97 -10.05 -7.40 2.67
N VAL A 98 -9.37 -7.57 1.54
CA VAL A 98 -8.84 -6.46 0.73
C VAL A 98 -9.95 -5.55 0.24
N THR A 99 -11.04 -6.12 -0.27
CA THR A 99 -12.20 -5.35 -0.75
C THR A 99 -12.79 -4.51 0.40
N GLY A 100 -12.89 -5.10 1.59
CA GLY A 100 -13.38 -4.41 2.78
C GLY A 100 -12.47 -3.28 3.24
N VAL A 101 -11.13 -3.44 3.18
CA VAL A 101 -10.17 -2.37 3.46
C VAL A 101 -10.33 -1.22 2.46
N LEU A 102 -10.42 -1.50 1.16
CA LEU A 102 -10.62 -0.47 0.13
C LEU A 102 -11.95 0.26 0.32
N MET A 103 -13.02 -0.47 0.67
CA MET A 103 -14.33 0.12 0.98
C MET A 103 -14.26 1.01 2.22
N ALA A 104 -13.59 0.56 3.29
CA ALA A 104 -13.39 1.34 4.50
C ALA A 104 -12.65 2.66 4.18
N ALA A 105 -11.58 2.58 3.38
CA ALA A 105 -10.85 3.75 2.92
C ALA A 105 -11.74 4.71 2.12
N ALA A 106 -12.50 4.19 1.16
CA ALA A 106 -13.42 4.98 0.34
C ALA A 106 -14.52 5.68 1.15
N MET A 107 -14.91 5.09 2.27
CA MET A 107 -15.89 5.65 3.20
C MET A 107 -15.26 6.60 4.23
N GLY A 108 -13.95 6.89 4.14
CA GLY A 108 -13.23 7.75 5.08
C GLY A 108 -13.08 7.13 6.48
N MET A 109 -13.14 5.80 6.58
CA MET A 109 -12.95 5.08 7.85
C MET A 109 -11.47 4.80 8.09
N ASP A 110 -11.11 4.63 9.37
CA ASP A 110 -9.80 4.09 9.75
C ASP A 110 -9.69 2.63 9.28
N THR A 111 -8.84 2.39 8.28
CA THR A 111 -8.68 1.08 7.65
C THR A 111 -8.03 0.05 8.57
N VAL A 112 -7.08 0.47 9.40
CA VAL A 112 -6.40 -0.41 10.36
C VAL A 112 -7.39 -0.81 11.44
N ALA A 113 -8.09 0.14 12.05
CA ALA A 113 -9.10 -0.15 13.06
C ALA A 113 -10.27 -0.98 12.49
N TRP A 114 -10.65 -0.77 11.23
CA TRP A 114 -11.63 -1.61 10.56
C TRP A 114 -11.11 -3.06 10.41
N ARG A 115 -9.86 -3.23 9.96
CA ARG A 115 -9.28 -4.55 9.74
C ARG A 115 -9.03 -5.32 11.04
N ASP A 116 -8.56 -4.66 12.09
CA ASP A 116 -8.26 -5.28 13.38
C ASP A 116 -9.48 -6.00 14.00
N ARG A 117 -10.71 -5.63 13.61
CA ARG A 117 -11.96 -6.29 14.05
C ARG A 117 -12.07 -7.76 13.63
N PHE A 118 -11.28 -8.20 12.66
CA PHE A 118 -11.27 -9.56 12.15
C PHE A 118 -10.08 -10.39 12.68
N GLY A 119 -9.36 -9.87 13.69
CA GLY A 119 -8.20 -10.53 14.29
C GLY A 119 -6.90 -10.26 13.54
N MET A 120 -5.88 -11.05 13.81
CA MET A 120 -4.56 -10.89 13.17
C MET A 120 -4.65 -11.01 11.65
N ILE A 121 -3.77 -10.29 10.95
CA ILE A 121 -3.63 -10.39 9.49
C ILE A 121 -2.77 -11.63 9.18
N PRO A 122 -3.32 -12.69 8.56
CA PRO A 122 -2.54 -13.84 8.19
C PRO A 122 -1.55 -13.51 7.05
N PRO A 123 -0.46 -14.28 6.89
CA PRO A 123 0.56 -13.98 5.88
C PRO A 123 0.02 -13.91 4.45
N GLU A 124 -0.94 -14.76 4.11
CA GLU A 124 -1.59 -14.81 2.79
C GLU A 124 -2.30 -13.50 2.49
N GLU A 125 -3.02 -12.95 3.48
CA GLU A 125 -3.69 -11.67 3.35
C GLU A 125 -2.70 -10.50 3.29
N ALA A 126 -1.65 -10.53 4.12
CA ALA A 126 -0.60 -9.51 4.12
C ALA A 126 0.07 -9.38 2.73
N MET A 127 0.31 -10.51 2.04
CA MET A 127 0.82 -10.50 0.67
C MET A 127 -0.14 -9.82 -0.31
N VAL A 128 -1.44 -10.11 -0.22
CA VAL A 128 -2.43 -9.48 -1.11
C VAL A 128 -2.55 -7.99 -0.83
N HIS A 129 -2.48 -7.56 0.42
CA HIS A 129 -2.38 -6.13 0.75
C HIS A 129 -1.14 -5.46 0.18
N GLY A 130 0.03 -6.13 0.22
CA GLY A 130 1.25 -5.62 -0.42
C GLY A 130 1.09 -5.46 -1.93
N PHE A 131 0.44 -6.43 -2.59
CA PHE A 131 0.15 -6.33 -4.03
C PHE A 131 -0.84 -5.21 -4.36
N VAL A 132 -1.87 -5.02 -3.52
CA VAL A 132 -2.83 -3.91 -3.67
C VAL A 132 -2.16 -2.57 -3.49
N LEU A 133 -1.28 -2.43 -2.49
CA LEU A 133 -0.46 -1.24 -2.30
C LEU A 133 0.33 -0.93 -3.57
N TRP A 134 0.97 -1.93 -4.17
CA TRP A 134 1.69 -1.76 -5.43
C TRP A 134 0.77 -1.35 -6.60
N LEU A 135 -0.41 -1.95 -6.72
CA LEU A 135 -1.39 -1.57 -7.75
C LEU A 135 -1.87 -0.12 -7.62
N LEU A 136 -2.11 0.34 -6.40
CA LEU A 136 -2.54 1.71 -6.14
C LEU A 136 -1.41 2.70 -6.45
N ALA A 137 -0.17 2.37 -6.10
CA ALA A 137 1.01 3.16 -6.46
C ALA A 137 1.20 3.24 -8.00
N ASP A 138 1.08 2.12 -8.71
CA ASP A 138 1.18 2.08 -10.17
C ASP A 138 0.05 2.87 -10.85
N LEU A 139 -1.18 2.82 -10.29
CA LEU A 139 -2.29 3.62 -10.76
C LEU A 139 -2.03 5.11 -10.57
N PHE A 140 -1.52 5.53 -9.40
CA PHE A 140 -1.15 6.91 -9.15
C PHE A 140 -0.16 7.42 -10.22
N ASP A 141 0.93 6.70 -10.41
CA ASP A 141 1.98 7.07 -11.38
C ASP A 141 1.43 7.14 -12.82
N SER A 142 0.47 6.27 -13.14
CA SER A 142 -0.21 6.26 -14.44
C SER A 142 -1.11 7.48 -14.64
N LEU A 143 -1.80 7.95 -13.59
CA LEU A 143 -2.68 9.12 -13.66
C LEU A 143 -1.89 10.42 -13.82
N VAL A 144 -0.66 10.48 -13.28
CA VAL A 144 0.25 11.62 -13.43
C VAL A 144 1.19 11.51 -14.64
N ASP A 145 1.04 10.45 -15.45
CA ASP A 145 1.88 10.13 -16.63
C ASP A 145 3.39 10.20 -16.34
N ARG A 146 3.80 9.82 -15.12
CA ARG A 146 5.19 9.84 -14.68
C ARG A 146 5.47 8.71 -13.69
N PRO A 147 6.10 7.61 -14.15
CA PRO A 147 6.61 6.55 -13.30
C PRO A 147 7.48 7.04 -12.14
N GLY A 148 7.27 6.49 -10.95
CA GLY A 148 8.05 6.76 -9.74
C GLY A 148 7.66 8.03 -8.99
N THR A 149 6.62 8.75 -9.42
CA THR A 149 6.19 10.00 -8.76
C THR A 149 5.72 9.74 -7.33
N ILE A 150 4.97 8.66 -7.11
CA ILE A 150 4.51 8.33 -5.75
C ILE A 150 5.66 7.91 -4.83
N ASP A 151 6.70 7.25 -5.36
CA ASP A 151 7.89 6.90 -4.59
C ASP A 151 8.72 8.13 -4.20
N GLU A 152 8.86 9.10 -5.11
CA GLU A 152 9.47 10.39 -4.82
C GLU A 152 8.70 11.09 -3.69
N LEU A 153 7.38 11.18 -3.79
CA LEU A 153 6.52 11.84 -2.79
C LEU A 153 6.61 11.18 -1.41
N MET A 154 6.56 9.84 -1.36
CA MET A 154 6.66 9.10 -0.10
C MET A 154 8.03 9.28 0.55
N ARG A 155 9.12 9.30 -0.24
CA ARG A 155 10.46 9.58 0.28
C ARG A 155 10.57 10.99 0.87
N GLU A 156 10.09 12.00 0.14
CA GLU A 156 10.07 13.38 0.64
C GLU A 156 9.25 13.51 1.93
N THR A 157 8.13 12.80 2.00
CA THR A 157 7.27 12.76 3.20
C THR A 157 8.04 12.17 4.39
N PHE A 158 8.68 11.01 4.22
CA PHE A 158 9.46 10.39 5.30
C PHE A 158 10.66 11.25 5.75
N GLU A 159 11.37 11.88 4.80
CA GLU A 159 12.48 12.79 5.12
C GLU A 159 12.01 14.03 5.91
N SER A 160 10.82 14.56 5.57
CA SER A 160 10.23 15.69 6.30
C SER A 160 9.83 15.33 7.74
N MET A 161 9.42 14.09 7.97
CA MET A 161 9.10 13.58 9.31
C MET A 161 10.37 13.46 10.17
N ASP A 162 11.46 12.91 9.60
CA ASP A 162 12.75 12.79 10.30
C ASP A 162 13.33 14.15 10.73
N THR A 163 13.17 15.16 9.88
CA THR A 163 13.65 16.52 10.17
C THR A 163 12.77 17.28 11.15
N SER A 164 11.51 16.88 11.33
CA SER A 164 10.58 17.49 12.31
C SER A 164 10.74 16.90 13.71
N GLU A 165 11.35 15.71 13.84
CA GLU A 165 11.63 15.04 15.12
C GLU A 165 13.04 15.33 15.67
N SER A 166 13.84 16.16 14.97
CA SER A 166 15.20 16.59 15.35
C SER A 166 15.23 17.98 16.01
#